data_AF-W1DTM6-F1
#
_entry.id   AF-W1DTM6-F1
#
_cell.length_a   1.000
_cell.length_b   1.000
_cell.length_c   1.000
_cell.angle_alpha   90.00
_cell.angle_beta   90.00
_cell.angle_gamma   90.00
#
_symmetry.space_group_name_H-M   'P 1'
#
loop_
_entity.id
_entity.type
_entity.pdbx_description
1 polymer ?
#
loop_
_entity_poly.entity_id
_entity_poly.type
_entity_poly.pdbx_seq_one_letter_code
_entity_poly.pdbx_strand_id
1 'polypeptide(L)'
;MLGNPPAIPQVTMIHLPRVEATLAPLALLSKTVYLPWIKLEQPDVRLIRLAEDNNNWTFQLAGDKRTSDDSAPSSWSFRLDNILFDRGTIAIDDKITRSDITILVDPLGKPLPFSEVTGTKDRHSAAKPGDYVFGLSLKGRYKGQPVTGNGKIGGMLALRSASAPFPLQGDFHSGNTRVAFSGTVSDPLNVGGIDLRLKFAGDSLRDLYDLTGVLLPETPSFSTDGRLRADFTQKTACALTIRILTAESAIATFMAP
;
A
#
# COMPACT_ATOMS: atom_id res chain seq x y z
N MET A 1 1.81 -16.96 -15.30
CA MET A 1 2.04 -17.24 -13.87
C MET A 1 3.46 -16.81 -13.53
N LEU A 2 3.68 -16.20 -12.37
CA LEU A 2 5.02 -15.89 -11.84
C LEU A 2 5.30 -16.84 -10.67
N GLY A 3 6.37 -17.63 -10.79
CA GLY A 3 6.78 -18.60 -9.77
C GLY A 3 7.41 -17.94 -8.54
N ASN A 4 7.51 -18.70 -7.45
CA ASN A 4 8.27 -18.29 -6.26
C ASN A 4 9.77 -18.63 -6.42
N PRO A 5 10.66 -17.98 -5.65
CA PRO A 5 12.06 -18.42 -5.55
C PRO A 5 12.14 -19.86 -5.00
N PRO A 6 13.21 -20.63 -5.32
CA PRO A 6 13.31 -22.05 -4.95
C PRO A 6 13.20 -22.35 -3.44
N ALA A 7 13.51 -21.36 -2.59
CA ALA A 7 13.44 -21.49 -1.13
C ALA A 7 12.01 -21.45 -0.56
N ILE A 8 11.00 -21.10 -1.37
CA ILE A 8 9.60 -21.01 -0.95
C ILE A 8 8.82 -22.16 -1.62
N PRO A 9 8.23 -23.09 -0.84
CA PRO A 9 7.70 -24.34 -1.36
C PRO A 9 6.41 -24.18 -2.20
N GLN A 10 5.70 -23.06 -2.05
CA GLN A 10 4.52 -22.76 -2.87
C GLN A 10 4.95 -22.50 -4.32
N VAL A 11 4.17 -23.00 -5.29
CA VAL A 11 4.56 -22.98 -6.70
C VAL A 11 4.45 -21.59 -7.33
N THR A 12 3.60 -20.70 -6.82
CA THR A 12 3.22 -19.47 -7.53
C THR A 12 3.09 -18.27 -6.59
N MET A 13 3.78 -17.18 -6.94
CA MET A 13 3.64 -15.86 -6.32
C MET A 13 2.46 -15.11 -6.93
N ILE A 14 2.40 -15.07 -8.27
CA ILE A 14 1.35 -14.35 -9.00
C ILE A 14 0.68 -15.30 -9.97
N HIS A 15 -0.61 -15.52 -9.75
CA HIS A 15 -1.47 -16.27 -10.62
C HIS A 15 -2.41 -15.29 -11.36
N LEU A 16 -2.37 -15.35 -12.69
CA LEU A 16 -3.22 -14.55 -13.58
C LEU A 16 -3.99 -15.53 -14.45
N PRO A 17 -5.21 -15.94 -14.06
CA PRO A 17 -6.02 -16.91 -14.80
C PRO A 17 -6.23 -16.51 -16.27
N ARG A 18 -6.50 -15.22 -16.52
CA ARG A 18 -6.64 -14.67 -17.85
C ARG A 18 -6.05 -13.26 -17.92
N VAL A 19 -5.37 -13.01 -19.03
CA VAL A 19 -4.78 -11.73 -19.38
C VAL A 19 -5.23 -11.38 -20.78
N GLU A 20 -5.88 -10.23 -20.93
CA GLU A 20 -6.25 -9.66 -22.23
C GLU A 20 -5.41 -8.40 -22.43
N ALA A 21 -4.64 -8.34 -23.51
CA ALA A 21 -3.77 -7.21 -23.78
C ALA A 21 -3.86 -6.81 -25.26
N THR A 22 -3.78 -5.51 -25.52
CA THR A 22 -3.57 -5.00 -26.88
C THR A 22 -2.12 -4.57 -27.03
N LEU A 23 -1.48 -4.99 -28.11
CA LEU A 23 -0.15 -4.54 -28.51
C LEU A 23 -0.28 -3.55 -29.65
N ALA A 24 0.45 -2.44 -29.62
CA ALA A 24 0.52 -1.48 -30.71
C ALA A 24 1.63 -1.89 -31.71
N PRO A 25 1.31 -2.49 -32.88
CA PRO A 25 2.31 -3.11 -33.74
C PRO A 25 3.25 -2.06 -34.37
N LEU A 26 2.73 -0.87 -34.66
CA LEU A 26 3.52 0.23 -35.21
C LEU A 26 4.61 0.72 -34.23
N ALA A 27 4.38 0.61 -32.92
CA ALA A 27 5.38 0.97 -31.91
C ALA A 27 6.57 0.00 -31.89
N LEU A 28 6.39 -1.23 -32.39
CA LEU A 28 7.49 -2.20 -32.50
C LEU A 28 8.56 -1.73 -33.50
N LEU A 29 8.17 -0.96 -34.53
CA LEU A 29 9.09 -0.36 -35.49
C LEU A 29 10.04 0.65 -34.82
N SER A 30 9.60 1.32 -33.76
CA SER A 30 10.43 2.22 -32.93
C SER A 30 11.12 1.49 -31.77
N LYS A 31 11.18 0.16 -31.79
CA LYS A 31 11.70 -0.69 -30.70
C LYS A 31 10.97 -0.42 -29.38
N THR A 32 9.67 -0.15 -29.44
CA THR A 32 8.83 0.06 -28.27
C THR A 32 7.77 -1.04 -28.18
N VAL A 33 7.84 -1.83 -27.12
CA VAL A 33 6.73 -2.72 -26.73
C VAL A 33 5.69 -1.85 -26.03
N TYR A 34 4.69 -1.39 -26.78
CA TYR A 34 3.65 -0.53 -26.27
C TYR A 34 2.32 -1.28 -26.10
N LEU A 35 1.83 -1.33 -24.86
CA LEU A 35 0.53 -1.88 -24.51
C LEU A 35 -0.41 -0.73 -24.08
N PRO A 36 -1.37 -0.31 -24.93
CA PRO A 36 -2.32 0.74 -24.58
C PRO A 36 -3.19 0.36 -23.37
N TRP A 37 -3.56 -0.92 -23.27
CA TRP A 37 -4.29 -1.46 -22.13
C TRP A 37 -3.96 -2.95 -21.92
N ILE A 38 -4.00 -3.35 -20.65
CA ILE A 38 -3.99 -4.73 -20.19
C ILE A 38 -5.13 -4.92 -19.20
N LYS A 39 -5.89 -6.02 -19.34
CA LYS A 39 -6.92 -6.44 -18.42
C LYS A 39 -6.51 -7.76 -17.78
N LEU A 40 -6.48 -7.78 -16.47
CA LEU A 40 -6.16 -8.94 -15.65
C LEU A 40 -7.46 -9.43 -15.03
N GLU A 41 -7.85 -10.67 -15.32
CA GLU A 41 -9.04 -11.26 -14.71
C GLU A 41 -8.63 -12.09 -13.50
N GLN A 42 -9.23 -11.78 -12.36
CA GLN A 42 -9.02 -12.47 -11.09
C GLN A 42 -7.55 -12.63 -10.69
N PRO A 43 -6.73 -11.55 -10.67
CA PRO A 43 -5.35 -11.65 -10.23
C PRO A 43 -5.27 -12.14 -8.78
N ASP A 44 -4.48 -13.17 -8.56
CA ASP A 44 -4.19 -13.73 -7.24
C ASP A 44 -2.70 -13.57 -6.94
N VAL A 45 -2.40 -12.82 -5.88
CA VAL A 45 -1.05 -12.51 -5.43
C VAL A 45 -0.84 -13.11 -4.06
N ARG A 46 0.23 -13.90 -3.90
CA ARG A 46 0.63 -14.50 -2.63
C ARG A 46 1.96 -13.92 -2.22
N LEU A 47 1.99 -13.19 -1.12
CA LEU A 47 3.19 -12.65 -0.49
C LEU A 47 3.56 -13.55 0.68
N ILE A 48 4.76 -14.13 0.64
CA ILE A 48 5.21 -15.12 1.62
C ILE A 48 6.56 -14.70 2.17
N ARG A 49 6.68 -14.65 3.50
CA ARG A 49 7.94 -14.47 4.22
C ARG A 49 8.11 -15.52 5.31
N LEU A 50 9.23 -16.23 5.22
CA LEU A 50 9.60 -17.28 6.15
C LEU A 50 10.64 -16.81 7.18
N ALA A 51 11.54 -15.90 6.76
CA ALA A 51 12.58 -15.26 7.59
C ALA A 51 12.93 -13.87 7.02
N GLU A 52 13.74 -13.06 7.70
CA GLU A 52 14.00 -11.65 7.31
C GLU A 52 14.50 -11.49 5.88
N ASP A 53 15.37 -12.40 5.45
CA ASP A 53 16.00 -12.46 4.13
C ASP A 53 15.33 -13.47 3.18
N ASN A 54 14.30 -14.18 3.64
CA ASN A 54 13.61 -15.21 2.87
C ASN A 54 12.14 -14.82 2.64
N ASN A 55 11.91 -14.15 1.51
CA ASN A 55 10.59 -13.74 1.04
C ASN A 55 10.48 -13.83 -0.49
N ASN A 56 9.26 -13.76 -1.04
CA ASN A 56 9.02 -13.83 -2.49
C ASN A 56 8.81 -12.48 -3.19
N TRP A 57 8.86 -11.35 -2.49
CA TRP A 57 8.60 -10.02 -3.06
C TRP A 57 9.88 -9.19 -3.28
N THR A 58 10.99 -9.60 -2.69
CA THR A 58 12.31 -9.03 -2.95
C THR A 58 12.90 -9.76 -4.15
N PHE A 59 12.84 -9.13 -5.31
CA PHE A 59 13.43 -9.66 -6.54
C PHE A 59 14.90 -9.26 -6.62
N GLN A 60 15.79 -10.23 -6.45
CA GLN A 60 17.18 -10.09 -6.83
C GLN A 60 17.28 -10.52 -8.29
N LEU A 61 17.30 -9.55 -9.21
CA LEU A 61 17.52 -9.88 -10.62
C LEU A 61 19.00 -10.23 -10.78
N ALA A 62 19.31 -11.20 -11.64
CA ALA A 62 20.69 -11.61 -11.94
C ALA A 62 21.61 -10.47 -12.45
N GLY A 63 21.05 -9.27 -12.68
CA GLY A 63 21.75 -8.05 -13.03
C GLY A 63 22.13 -7.13 -11.85
N ASP A 64 21.84 -7.47 -10.60
CA ASP A 64 22.29 -6.69 -9.41
C ASP A 64 23.78 -6.92 -9.10
N LYS A 65 24.37 -7.97 -9.67
CA LYS A 65 25.83 -8.18 -9.80
C LYS A 65 26.34 -7.76 -11.19
N ARG A 66 25.79 -6.70 -11.79
CA ARG A 66 26.44 -6.09 -12.96
C ARG A 66 27.70 -5.37 -12.48
N THR A 67 28.84 -6.06 -12.55
CA THR A 67 30.11 -5.38 -12.84
C THR A 67 29.87 -4.58 -14.11
N SER A 68 30.23 -3.31 -14.07
CA SER A 68 29.83 -2.22 -14.98
C SER A 68 30.26 -2.36 -16.44
N ASP A 69 30.56 -3.55 -16.96
CA ASP A 69 31.38 -3.68 -18.17
C ASP A 69 30.90 -4.65 -19.27
N ASP A 70 29.72 -5.31 -19.21
CA ASP A 70 29.37 -6.21 -20.35
C ASP A 70 27.90 -6.50 -20.65
N SER A 71 27.02 -5.50 -20.57
CA SER A 71 25.69 -5.62 -21.22
C SER A 71 25.18 -4.23 -21.60
N ALA A 72 25.26 -3.89 -22.89
CA ALA A 72 24.59 -2.71 -23.42
C ALA A 72 23.09 -2.77 -23.02
N PRO A 73 22.52 -1.71 -22.43
CA PRO A 73 21.11 -1.69 -22.07
C PRO A 73 20.28 -2.02 -23.31
N SER A 74 19.27 -2.89 -23.15
CA SER A 74 18.41 -3.29 -24.26
C SER A 74 17.87 -2.05 -24.97
N SER A 75 18.06 -1.94 -26.28
CA SER A 75 17.53 -0.80 -27.06
C SER A 75 16.00 -0.77 -27.15
N TRP A 76 15.33 -1.74 -26.52
CA TRP A 76 13.87 -1.85 -26.47
C TRP A 76 13.33 -1.08 -25.27
N SER A 77 12.30 -0.28 -25.51
CA SER A 77 11.52 0.41 -24.47
C SER A 77 10.20 -0.32 -24.23
N PHE A 78 9.71 -0.30 -22.99
CA PHE A 78 8.40 -0.84 -22.64
C PHE A 78 7.50 0.29 -22.16
N ARG A 79 6.27 0.36 -22.67
CA ARG A 79 5.27 1.34 -22.27
C ARG A 79 3.93 0.65 -22.04
N LEU A 80 3.28 0.96 -20.93
CA LEU A 80 1.97 0.43 -20.55
C LEU A 80 1.09 1.59 -20.07
N ASP A 81 -0.05 1.81 -20.72
CA ASP A 81 -0.88 3.02 -20.50
C ASP A 81 -2.13 2.78 -19.66
N ASN A 82 -2.71 1.58 -19.60
CA ASN A 82 -3.86 1.30 -18.73
C ASN A 82 -3.78 -0.12 -18.20
N ILE A 83 -4.04 -0.27 -16.91
CA ILE A 83 -4.19 -1.57 -16.26
C ILE A 83 -5.63 -1.60 -15.78
N LEU A 84 -6.36 -2.66 -16.13
CA LEU A 84 -7.69 -2.95 -15.65
C LEU A 84 -7.64 -4.29 -14.95
N PHE A 85 -8.37 -4.43 -13.85
CA PHE A 85 -8.71 -5.73 -13.31
C PHE A 85 -10.12 -5.67 -12.74
N ASP A 86 -10.76 -6.83 -12.65
CA ASP A 86 -12.05 -6.99 -12.01
C ASP A 86 -11.86 -7.11 -10.49
N ARG A 87 -11.65 -8.33 -9.97
CA ARG A 87 -11.47 -8.61 -8.55
C ARG A 87 -10.07 -9.17 -8.32
N GLY A 88 -9.28 -8.53 -7.48
CA GLY A 88 -8.00 -9.07 -7.03
C GLY A 88 -8.10 -9.79 -5.69
N THR A 89 -7.24 -10.78 -5.48
CA THR A 89 -6.99 -11.35 -4.15
C THR A 89 -5.51 -11.21 -3.83
N ILE A 90 -5.20 -10.74 -2.62
CA ILE A 90 -3.85 -10.67 -2.10
C ILE A 90 -3.83 -11.47 -0.80
N ALA A 91 -3.07 -12.55 -0.76
CA ALA A 91 -2.82 -13.32 0.45
C ALA A 91 -1.41 -13.03 0.98
N ILE A 92 -1.31 -12.78 2.28
CA ILE A 92 -0.05 -12.52 2.98
C ILE A 92 0.15 -13.60 4.03
N ASP A 93 1.21 -14.38 3.91
CA ASP A 93 1.68 -15.32 4.94
C ASP A 93 3.07 -14.87 5.41
N ASP A 94 3.14 -14.34 6.62
CA ASP A 94 4.36 -13.81 7.20
C ASP A 94 4.63 -14.45 8.57
N LYS A 95 5.63 -15.32 8.61
CA LYS A 95 6.02 -16.04 9.82
C LYS A 95 6.67 -15.14 10.88
N ILE A 96 7.31 -14.03 10.47
CA ILE A 96 7.96 -13.10 11.41
C ILE A 96 6.90 -12.35 12.22
N THR A 97 5.89 -11.81 11.55
CA THR A 97 4.80 -11.07 12.22
C THR A 97 3.66 -11.98 12.68
N ARG A 98 3.72 -13.29 12.41
CA ARG A 98 2.64 -14.26 12.63
C ARG A 98 1.33 -13.80 11.99
N SER A 99 1.42 -13.40 10.72
CA SER A 99 0.30 -12.88 9.94
C SER A 99 -0.16 -13.88 8.90
N ASP A 100 -1.46 -14.04 8.80
CA ASP A 100 -2.16 -14.78 7.75
C ASP A 100 -3.37 -13.94 7.35
N ILE A 101 -3.22 -13.16 6.28
CA ILE A 101 -4.15 -12.10 5.90
C ILE A 101 -4.58 -12.30 4.44
N THR A 102 -5.88 -12.21 4.20
CA THR A 102 -6.45 -12.14 2.85
C THR A 102 -7.08 -10.76 2.64
N ILE A 103 -6.69 -10.11 1.55
CA ILE A 103 -7.23 -8.83 1.09
C ILE A 103 -7.93 -9.08 -0.25
N LEU A 104 -9.23 -8.81 -0.29
CA LEU A 104 -10.02 -8.76 -1.51
C LEU A 104 -10.03 -7.33 -2.03
N VAL A 105 -9.81 -7.17 -3.34
CA VAL A 105 -9.82 -5.89 -4.04
C VAL A 105 -10.94 -5.94 -5.07
N ASP A 106 -11.95 -5.11 -4.91
CA ASP A 106 -13.09 -5.03 -5.83
C ASP A 106 -13.18 -3.62 -6.44
N PRO A 107 -13.62 -3.47 -7.70
CA PRO A 107 -13.86 -2.16 -8.28
C PRO A 107 -15.14 -1.59 -7.68
N LEU A 108 -15.16 -0.29 -7.37
CA LEU A 108 -16.34 0.39 -6.82
C LEU A 108 -17.45 0.61 -7.86
N GLY A 109 -17.16 0.32 -9.14
CA GLY A 109 -18.03 0.58 -10.29
C GLY A 109 -18.06 2.05 -10.68
N LYS A 110 -18.38 2.94 -9.74
CA LYS A 110 -18.28 4.40 -9.91
C LYS A 110 -17.16 4.96 -9.04
N PRO A 111 -16.26 5.79 -9.59
CA PRO A 111 -15.25 6.47 -8.79
C PRO A 111 -15.91 7.32 -7.69
N LEU A 112 -15.37 7.27 -6.48
CA LEU A 112 -15.79 8.09 -5.35
C LEU A 112 -14.79 9.24 -5.17
N PRO A 113 -15.24 10.50 -5.26
CA PRO A 113 -14.35 11.65 -5.09
C PRO A 113 -13.67 11.67 -3.72
N PHE A 114 -12.41 12.09 -3.69
CA PHE A 114 -11.63 12.14 -2.45
C PHE A 114 -12.35 12.89 -1.32
N SER A 115 -12.88 14.07 -1.64
CA SER A 115 -13.56 14.95 -0.70
C SER A 115 -14.85 14.38 -0.11
N GLU A 116 -15.52 13.46 -0.82
CA GLU A 116 -16.72 12.79 -0.30
C GLU A 116 -16.38 11.77 0.78
N VAL A 117 -15.22 11.11 0.66
CA VAL A 117 -14.76 10.10 1.63
C VAL A 117 -14.10 10.75 2.83
N THR A 118 -13.29 11.80 2.62
CA THR A 118 -12.52 12.45 3.70
C THR A 118 -13.28 13.58 4.38
N GLY A 119 -14.32 14.13 3.73
CA GLY A 119 -14.98 15.35 4.16
C GLY A 119 -14.10 16.60 4.03
N THR A 120 -12.89 16.49 3.46
CA THR A 120 -11.98 17.62 3.29
C THR A 120 -12.27 18.33 1.96
N LYS A 121 -12.70 19.58 2.05
CA LYS A 121 -12.73 20.52 0.92
C LYS A 121 -11.35 21.18 0.83
N ASP A 122 -10.30 20.39 0.58
CA ASP A 122 -8.93 20.91 0.57
C ASP A 122 -8.74 21.88 -0.62
N ARG A 123 -8.88 23.18 -0.34
CA ARG A 123 -8.60 24.28 -1.30
C ARG A 123 -7.11 24.62 -1.41
N HIS A 124 -6.24 23.96 -0.63
CA HIS A 124 -4.83 24.35 -0.45
C HIS A 124 -3.80 23.31 -0.91
N SER A 125 -4.22 22.23 -1.57
CA SER A 125 -3.29 21.28 -2.19
C SER A 125 -3.08 21.63 -3.65
N ALA A 126 -1.83 21.86 -4.07
CA ALA A 126 -1.46 22.22 -5.44
C ALA A 126 -1.84 21.12 -6.47
N ALA A 127 -1.95 19.87 -6.01
CA ALA A 127 -2.43 18.75 -6.80
C ALA A 127 -3.70 18.15 -6.18
N LYS A 128 -4.73 17.95 -7.00
CA LYS A 128 -5.97 17.29 -6.58
C LYS A 128 -5.71 15.78 -6.45
N PRO A 129 -6.01 15.16 -5.30
CA PRO A 129 -5.97 13.71 -5.19
C PRO A 129 -6.88 13.06 -6.24
N GLY A 130 -6.50 11.88 -6.72
CA GLY A 130 -7.37 11.09 -7.57
C GLY A 130 -8.65 10.64 -6.85
N ASP A 131 -9.58 10.06 -7.61
CA ASP A 131 -10.76 9.42 -7.02
C ASP A 131 -10.41 8.04 -6.47
N TYR A 132 -11.19 7.60 -5.47
CA TYR A 132 -11.19 6.21 -5.06
C TYR A 132 -11.89 5.37 -6.12
N VAL A 133 -11.22 4.31 -6.59
CA VAL A 133 -11.74 3.45 -7.66
C VAL A 133 -11.93 2.02 -7.17
N PHE A 134 -11.19 1.59 -6.15
CA PHE A 134 -11.25 0.24 -5.61
C PHE A 134 -11.64 0.24 -4.14
N GLY A 135 -12.44 -0.76 -3.76
CA GLY A 135 -12.73 -1.14 -2.39
C GLY A 135 -11.85 -2.31 -1.97
N LEU A 136 -11.46 -2.31 -0.70
CA LEU A 136 -10.65 -3.35 -0.08
C LEU A 136 -11.45 -3.99 1.05
N SER A 137 -11.36 -5.31 1.17
CA SER A 137 -11.85 -6.06 2.34
C SER A 137 -10.76 -6.97 2.86
N LEU A 138 -10.35 -6.77 4.10
CA LEU A 138 -9.28 -7.49 4.77
C LEU A 138 -9.89 -8.43 5.83
N LYS A 139 -9.43 -9.67 5.86
CA LYS A 139 -9.72 -10.64 6.93
C LYS A 139 -8.51 -11.52 7.19
N GLY A 140 -8.32 -11.95 8.44
CA GLY A 140 -7.27 -12.90 8.78
C GLY A 140 -6.81 -12.79 10.21
N ARG A 141 -5.51 -12.98 10.44
CA ARG A 141 -4.86 -12.82 11.73
C ARG A 141 -3.58 -12.00 11.60
N TYR A 142 -3.32 -11.16 12.59
CA TYR A 142 -2.08 -10.39 12.74
C TYR A 142 -1.53 -10.61 14.15
N LYS A 143 -0.25 -10.97 14.29
CA LYS A 143 0.34 -11.38 15.59
C LYS A 143 -0.48 -12.44 16.33
N GLY A 144 -1.20 -13.30 15.59
CA GLY A 144 -2.12 -14.30 16.13
C GLY A 144 -3.50 -13.78 16.56
N GLN A 145 -3.78 -12.48 16.54
CA GLN A 145 -5.10 -11.91 16.85
C GLN A 145 -5.97 -11.81 15.58
N PRO A 146 -7.29 -12.04 15.66
CA PRO A 146 -8.17 -11.89 14.50
C PRO A 146 -8.19 -10.43 14.06
N VAL A 147 -7.97 -10.19 12.77
CA VAL A 147 -8.00 -8.87 12.16
C VAL A 147 -9.02 -8.84 11.03
N THR A 148 -9.79 -7.76 10.99
CA THR A 148 -10.72 -7.47 9.90
C THR A 148 -10.63 -6.00 9.53
N GLY A 149 -10.98 -5.66 8.29
CA GLY A 149 -11.05 -4.26 7.92
C GLY A 149 -11.55 -4.04 6.52
N ASN A 150 -11.81 -2.78 6.23
CA ASN A 150 -12.26 -2.33 4.93
C ASN A 150 -11.47 -1.10 4.53
N GLY A 151 -11.30 -0.89 3.24
CA GLY A 151 -10.57 0.26 2.74
C GLY A 151 -11.02 0.68 1.37
N LYS A 152 -10.48 1.80 0.91
CA LYS A 152 -10.62 2.28 -0.46
C LYS A 152 -9.29 2.84 -0.93
N ILE A 153 -8.97 2.62 -2.19
CA ILE A 153 -7.74 3.13 -2.80
C ILE A 153 -8.02 3.73 -4.17
N GLY A 154 -7.09 4.58 -4.62
CA GLY A 154 -7.12 5.21 -5.92
C GLY A 154 -7.00 4.23 -7.08
N GLY A 155 -7.34 4.70 -8.28
CA GLY A 155 -7.14 3.94 -9.51
C GLY A 155 -5.67 3.73 -9.86
N MET A 156 -5.34 2.64 -10.56
CA MET A 156 -3.97 2.33 -10.98
C MET A 156 -3.33 3.39 -11.88
N LEU A 157 -4.13 4.19 -12.59
CA LEU A 157 -3.60 5.30 -13.39
C LEU A 157 -2.89 6.35 -12.52
N ALA A 158 -3.41 6.60 -11.30
CA ALA A 158 -2.77 7.51 -10.35
C ALA A 158 -1.42 6.96 -9.84
N LEU A 159 -1.18 5.65 -9.92
CA LEU A 159 0.13 5.07 -9.56
C LEU A 159 1.25 5.56 -10.49
N ARG A 160 0.98 5.76 -11.79
CA ARG A 160 2.02 6.20 -12.74
C ARG A 160 2.32 7.69 -12.73
N SER A 161 1.39 8.50 -12.22
CA SER A 161 1.54 9.95 -12.25
C SER A 161 2.29 10.41 -11.01
N ALA A 162 3.59 10.68 -11.15
CA ALA A 162 4.42 11.21 -10.05
C ALA A 162 3.84 12.49 -9.42
N SER A 163 3.06 13.25 -10.18
CA SER A 163 2.43 14.51 -9.75
C SER A 163 1.05 14.37 -9.09
N ALA A 164 0.39 13.21 -9.20
CA ALA A 164 -0.97 13.04 -8.69
C ALA A 164 -0.94 12.26 -7.36
N PRO A 165 -1.39 12.85 -6.24
CA PRO A 165 -1.45 12.14 -4.98
C PRO A 165 -2.40 10.94 -5.06
N PHE A 166 -1.92 9.77 -4.64
CA PHE A 166 -2.67 8.52 -4.63
C PHE A 166 -3.53 8.43 -3.36
N PRO A 167 -4.87 8.44 -3.46
CA PRO A 167 -5.74 8.42 -2.29
C PRO A 167 -5.82 7.03 -1.66
N LEU A 168 -5.85 6.98 -0.34
CA LEU A 168 -6.05 5.75 0.43
C LEU A 168 -6.86 6.02 1.70
N GLN A 169 -7.72 5.07 2.03
CA GLN A 169 -8.56 5.07 3.22
C GLN A 169 -8.65 3.64 3.76
N GLY A 170 -8.67 3.50 5.07
CA GLY A 170 -8.80 2.20 5.71
C GLY A 170 -9.38 2.29 7.11
N ASP A 171 -10.03 1.22 7.53
CA ASP A 171 -10.57 1.02 8.87
C ASP A 171 -10.40 -0.45 9.25
N PHE A 172 -9.60 -0.71 10.27
CA PHE A 172 -9.16 -2.04 10.68
C PHE A 172 -9.43 -2.24 12.16
N HIS A 173 -9.82 -3.46 12.50
CA HIS A 173 -10.09 -3.89 13.86
C HIS A 173 -9.27 -5.14 14.15
N SER A 174 -8.59 -5.14 15.29
CA SER A 174 -7.83 -6.28 15.82
C SER A 174 -8.10 -6.38 17.32
N GLY A 175 -8.94 -7.34 17.74
CA GLY A 175 -9.45 -7.37 19.11
C GLY A 175 -10.20 -6.07 19.46
N ASN A 176 -9.78 -5.40 20.53
CA ASN A 176 -10.34 -4.13 20.98
C ASN A 176 -9.68 -2.90 20.32
N THR A 177 -8.64 -3.12 19.51
CA THR A 177 -7.92 -2.06 18.82
C THR A 177 -8.60 -1.74 17.49
N ARG A 178 -8.87 -0.45 17.24
CA ARG A 178 -9.32 0.08 15.95
C ARG A 178 -8.33 1.09 15.40
N VAL A 179 -7.99 0.94 14.13
CA VAL A 179 -7.15 1.88 13.39
C VAL A 179 -7.90 2.33 12.16
N ALA A 180 -8.20 3.62 12.06
CA ALA A 180 -8.77 4.23 10.87
C ALA A 180 -7.82 5.28 10.31
N PHE A 181 -7.69 5.32 8.99
CA PHE A 181 -6.90 6.34 8.31
C PHE A 181 -7.53 6.81 7.01
N SER A 182 -7.19 8.02 6.61
CA SER A 182 -7.54 8.58 5.31
C SER A 182 -6.49 9.61 4.89
N GLY A 183 -6.07 9.59 3.64
CA GLY A 183 -5.10 10.55 3.14
C GLY A 183 -4.55 10.18 1.77
N THR A 184 -3.31 10.61 1.50
CA THR A 184 -2.66 10.44 0.21
C THR A 184 -1.20 10.01 0.32
N VAL A 185 -0.72 9.33 -0.73
CA VAL A 185 0.70 9.06 -0.98
C VAL A 185 1.14 9.89 -2.19
N SER A 186 2.21 10.65 -2.07
CA SER A 186 2.85 11.35 -3.20
C SER A 186 3.84 10.44 -3.90
N ASP A 187 3.93 10.53 -5.22
CA ASP A 187 4.77 9.68 -6.08
C ASP A 187 4.76 8.20 -5.66
N PRO A 188 3.62 7.50 -5.80
CA PRO A 188 3.40 6.19 -5.19
C PRO A 188 4.31 5.07 -5.71
N LEU A 189 4.94 5.23 -6.89
CA LEU A 189 5.93 4.25 -7.39
C LEU A 189 7.26 4.34 -6.65
N ASN A 190 7.66 5.55 -6.24
CA ASN A 190 8.88 5.77 -5.48
C ASN A 190 8.60 5.98 -3.98
N VAL A 191 7.32 6.01 -3.58
CA VAL A 191 6.83 6.36 -2.25
C VAL A 191 7.46 7.70 -1.81
N GLY A 192 7.24 8.75 -2.59
CA GLY A 192 7.85 10.06 -2.32
C GLY A 192 7.43 10.71 -0.99
N GLY A 193 6.23 10.38 -0.49
CA GLY A 193 5.74 10.92 0.79
C GLY A 193 4.31 10.49 1.14
N ILE A 194 3.87 10.79 2.36
CA ILE A 194 2.52 10.50 2.88
C ILE A 194 1.95 11.71 3.64
N ASP A 195 0.64 11.93 3.50
CA ASP A 195 -0.15 12.83 4.35
C ASP A 195 -1.43 12.09 4.77
N LEU A 196 -1.46 11.58 5.99
CA LEU A 196 -2.53 10.75 6.52
C LEU A 196 -3.14 11.40 7.76
N ARG A 197 -4.47 11.42 7.82
CA ARG A 197 -5.18 11.56 9.08
C ARG A 197 -5.37 10.18 9.68
N LEU A 198 -4.97 10.01 10.93
CA LEU A 198 -4.99 8.76 11.66
C LEU A 198 -5.94 8.88 12.85
N LYS A 199 -6.69 7.83 13.11
CA LYS A 199 -7.44 7.64 14.34
C LYS A 199 -7.12 6.27 14.90
N PHE A 200 -6.70 6.24 16.15
CA PHE A 200 -6.48 5.00 16.87
C PHE A 200 -7.41 4.97 18.08
N ALA A 201 -7.97 3.81 18.39
CA ALA A 201 -8.68 3.57 19.63
C ALA A 201 -8.31 2.18 20.16
N GLY A 202 -8.23 2.04 21.47
CA GLY A 202 -7.90 0.79 22.13
C GLY A 202 -8.11 0.87 23.64
N ASP A 203 -7.85 -0.25 24.33
CA ASP A 203 -8.04 -0.36 25.77
C ASP A 203 -6.90 0.30 26.55
N SER A 204 -5.68 0.35 25.98
CA SER A 204 -4.53 0.99 26.63
C SER A 204 -3.54 1.59 25.64
N LEU A 205 -2.97 2.78 25.94
CA LEU A 205 -1.94 3.39 25.10
C LEU A 205 -0.72 2.47 24.89
N ARG A 206 -0.50 1.49 25.78
CA ARG A 206 0.51 0.45 25.57
C ARG A 206 0.34 -0.29 24.25
N ASP A 207 -0.89 -0.50 23.78
CA ASP A 207 -1.17 -1.26 22.55
C ASP A 207 -0.57 -0.59 21.30
N LEU A 208 -0.29 0.72 21.35
CA LEU A 208 0.41 1.44 20.29
C LEU A 208 1.90 1.07 20.18
N TYR A 209 2.50 0.47 21.21
CA TYR A 209 3.89 -0.02 21.14
C TYR A 209 4.04 -1.02 19.98
N ASP A 210 3.06 -1.90 19.82
CA ASP A 210 3.08 -2.92 18.78
C ASP A 210 3.04 -2.35 17.35
N LEU A 211 2.59 -1.10 17.20
CA LEU A 211 2.49 -0.37 15.94
C LEU A 211 3.64 0.62 15.74
N THR A 212 4.09 1.29 16.80
CA THR A 212 5.02 2.44 16.74
C THR A 212 6.42 2.12 17.23
N GLY A 213 6.62 1.05 18.00
CA GLY A 213 7.87 0.72 18.68
C GLY A 213 8.22 1.63 19.87
N VAL A 214 7.37 2.60 20.21
CA VAL A 214 7.59 3.54 21.32
C VAL A 214 6.90 3.02 22.57
N LEU A 215 7.66 2.88 23.66
CA LEU A 215 7.10 2.49 24.96
C LEU A 215 6.20 3.61 25.49
N LEU A 216 4.91 3.32 25.54
CA LEU A 216 3.89 4.23 26.05
C LEU A 216 3.35 3.70 27.38
N PRO A 217 2.92 4.60 28.29
CA PRO A 217 2.39 4.20 29.59
C PRO A 217 1.08 3.42 29.44
N GLU A 218 0.77 2.65 30.48
CA GLU A 218 -0.53 2.00 30.62
C GLU A 218 -1.60 3.05 30.94
N THR A 219 -2.70 3.05 30.19
CA THR A 219 -3.82 3.98 30.39
C THR A 219 -5.17 3.25 30.37
N PRO A 220 -6.26 3.90 30.83
CA PRO A 220 -7.62 3.53 30.46
C PRO A 220 -7.84 3.59 28.94
N SER A 221 -9.03 3.15 28.51
CA SER A 221 -9.45 3.21 27.10
C SER A 221 -9.25 4.61 26.54
N PHE A 222 -8.68 4.68 25.34
CA PHE A 222 -8.28 5.95 24.75
C PHE A 222 -8.70 6.04 23.29
N SER A 223 -8.76 7.28 22.78
CA SER A 223 -8.85 7.55 21.35
C SER A 223 -7.86 8.65 20.98
N THR A 224 -7.21 8.52 19.83
CA THR A 224 -6.35 9.55 19.27
C THR A 224 -6.88 10.03 17.92
N ASP A 225 -6.65 11.30 17.62
CA ASP A 225 -6.75 11.88 16.28
C ASP A 225 -5.40 12.52 15.97
N GLY A 226 -4.75 12.04 14.92
CA GLY A 226 -3.42 12.47 14.53
C GLY A 226 -3.34 12.76 13.05
N ARG A 227 -2.28 13.50 12.68
CA ARG A 227 -1.87 13.68 11.30
C ARG A 227 -0.42 13.24 11.17
N LEU A 228 -0.18 12.29 10.29
CA LEU A 228 1.13 11.81 9.91
C LEU A 228 1.50 12.44 8.57
N ARG A 229 2.61 13.17 8.54
CA ARG A 229 3.20 13.68 7.31
C ARG A 229 4.65 13.25 7.22
N ALA A 230 5.01 12.61 6.11
CA ALA A 230 6.40 12.28 5.84
C ALA A 230 6.72 12.59 4.38
N ASP A 231 7.89 13.17 4.15
CA ASP A 231 8.52 13.27 2.84
C ASP A 231 9.74 12.36 2.86
N PHE A 232 9.74 11.35 1.99
CA PHE A 232 10.80 10.35 1.91
C PHE A 232 11.85 10.70 0.86
N THR A 233 11.64 11.74 0.06
CA THR A 233 12.66 12.28 -0.85
C THR A 233 13.72 13.08 -0.10
N GLN A 234 13.36 13.62 1.08
CA GLN A 234 14.26 14.28 2.00
C GLN A 234 14.55 13.37 3.18
N LYS A 235 15.82 12.99 3.40
CA LYS A 235 16.25 12.00 4.42
C LYS A 235 15.85 12.32 5.89
N THR A 236 15.22 13.45 6.17
CA THR A 236 15.00 13.98 7.54
C THR A 236 13.61 14.59 7.81
N ALA A 237 12.61 14.40 6.94
CA ALA A 237 11.32 15.08 7.08
C ALA A 237 10.14 14.12 7.40
N CYS A 238 10.20 13.41 8.53
CA CYS A 238 9.06 12.69 9.10
C CYS A 238 8.49 13.45 10.31
N ALA A 239 7.23 13.88 10.25
CA ALA A 239 6.55 14.57 11.34
C ALA A 239 5.20 13.88 11.66
N LEU A 240 5.07 13.41 12.90
CA LEU A 240 3.84 12.80 13.41
C LEU A 240 3.25 13.67 14.52
N THR A 241 2.13 14.33 14.22
CA THR A 241 1.38 15.12 15.22
C THR A 241 0.20 14.31 15.71
N ILE A 242 0.17 13.95 17.00
CA ILE A 242 -0.93 13.19 17.60
C ILE A 242 -1.62 14.04 18.66
N ARG A 243 -2.95 14.11 18.61
CA ARG A 243 -3.75 14.57 19.76
C ARG A 243 -4.36 13.35 20.42
N ILE A 244 -4.09 13.19 21.71
CA ILE A 244 -4.65 12.09 22.51
C ILE A 244 -5.86 12.64 23.25
N LEU A 245 -7.01 12.02 23.01
CA LEU A 245 -8.23 12.28 23.76
C LEU A 245 -8.36 11.15 24.79
N THR A 246 -7.88 11.39 26.00
CA THR A 246 -8.24 10.56 27.17
C THR A 246 -9.21 11.35 28.05
N ALA A 247 -9.85 10.69 29.02
CA ALA A 247 -10.66 11.37 30.03
C ALA A 247 -9.89 12.50 30.75
N GLU A 248 -8.55 12.43 30.74
CA GLU A 248 -7.63 13.52 31.11
C GLU A 248 -6.88 14.00 29.85
N SER A 249 -7.08 15.25 29.44
CA SER A 249 -6.55 15.75 28.16
C SER A 249 -5.02 15.87 28.18
N ALA A 250 -4.29 15.08 27.37
CA ALA A 250 -2.85 15.22 27.17
C ALA A 250 -2.51 15.33 25.67
N ILE A 251 -1.74 16.34 25.28
CA ILE A 251 -1.23 16.51 23.90
C ILE A 251 0.22 16.04 23.90
N ALA A 252 0.56 15.07 23.05
CA ALA A 252 1.93 14.57 22.89
C ALA A 252 2.37 14.71 21.43
N THR A 253 3.43 15.46 21.18
CA THR A 253 4.07 15.58 19.86
C THR A 253 5.28 14.65 19.82
N PHE A 254 5.34 13.74 18.87
CA PHE A 254 6.47 12.83 18.68
C PHE A 254 7.20 13.20 17.39
N MET A 255 8.50 13.50 17.48
CA MET A 255 9.39 13.51 16.32
C MET A 255 10.13 12.18 16.31
N ALA A 256 10.02 11.43 15.21
CA ALA A 256 10.91 10.30 14.97
C ALA A 256 12.29 10.86 14.56
N PRO A 257 13.40 10.31 15.08
CA PRO A 257 14.75 10.73 14.71
C PRO A 257 15.10 10.39 13.26
#